data_AF-A0ABD5AL69-F1
#
_entry.id   AF-A0ABD5AL69-F1
#
_cell.length_a   1.000
_cell.length_b   1.000
_cell.length_c   1.000
_cell.angle_alpha   90.00
_cell.angle_beta   90.00
_cell.angle_gamma   90.00
#
_symmetry.space_group_name_H-M   'P 1'
#
loop_
_entity.id
_entity.type
_entity.pdbx_description
1 polymer ?
#
loop_
_entity_poly.entity_id
_entity_poly.type
_entity_poly.pdbx_seq_one_letter_code
_entity_poly.pdbx_strand_id
1 'polypeptide(L)' 'MTLCVGGELDGQEIEKDVKIFKASEIDPSYISTYYLQIYNRDNVFYKFWHPHGVDLHDLTNKVLEILRTSKS' A
#
# COMPACT_ATOMS: atom_id res chain seq x y z
N MET A 1 -2.49 11.17 0.18
CA MET A 1 -1.41 10.33 -0.35
C MET A 1 -1.51 8.94 0.25
N THR A 2 -1.50 7.90 -0.59
CA THR A 2 -1.57 6.51 -0.17
C THR A 2 -0.32 5.81 -0.66
N LEU A 3 0.51 5.32 0.26
CA LEU A 3 1.79 4.69 -0.07
C LEU A 3 1.58 3.22 -0.50
N CYS A 4 2.26 2.80 -1.55
CA CYS A 4 2.36 1.41 -1.96
C CYS A 4 3.42 0.67 -1.14
N VAL A 5 3.03 -0.49 -0.61
CA VAL A 5 3.89 -1.38 0.17
C VAL A 5 3.92 -2.74 -0.52
N GLY A 6 5.07 -3.03 -1.13
CA GLY A 6 5.34 -4.23 -1.91
C GLY A 6 4.96 -4.16 -3.39
N GLY A 7 5.42 -5.16 -4.13
CA GLY A 7 5.19 -5.32 -5.57
C GLY A 7 5.93 -4.28 -6.42
N GLU A 8 5.47 -4.11 -7.65
CA GLU A 8 6.08 -3.25 -8.68
C GLU A 8 6.05 -1.75 -8.35
N LEU A 9 5.12 -1.33 -7.49
CA LEU A 9 4.91 0.06 -7.09
C LEU A 9 5.44 0.36 -5.68
N ASP A 10 6.23 -0.54 -5.06
CA ASP A 10 6.74 -0.36 -3.70
C ASP A 10 7.40 1.01 -3.49
N GLY A 11 7.03 1.70 -2.41
CA GLY A 11 7.53 3.03 -2.07
C GLY A 11 6.92 4.20 -2.85
N GLN A 12 6.04 3.95 -3.83
CA GLN A 12 5.37 5.00 -4.59
C GLN A 12 4.10 5.48 -3.90
N GLU A 13 3.82 6.78 -3.99
CA GLU A 13 2.57 7.36 -3.50
C GLU A 13 1.57 7.52 -4.63
N ILE A 14 0.39 6.92 -4.47
CA ILE A 14 -0.64 6.90 -5.50
C ILE A 14 -1.98 7.34 -4.90
N GLU A 15 -2.54 8.42 -5.45
CA GLU A 15 -3.89 8.86 -5.12
C GLU A 15 -4.88 8.36 -6.16
N LYS A 16 -5.81 7.50 -5.71
CA LYS A 16 -6.95 7.05 -6.49
C LYS A 16 -8.17 6.92 -5.58
N ASP A 17 -9.35 7.29 -6.08
CA ASP A 17 -10.63 7.11 -5.38
C ASP A 17 -11.26 5.75 -5.73
N VAL A 18 -10.51 4.68 -5.50
CA VAL A 18 -10.93 3.29 -5.74
C VAL A 18 -10.45 2.41 -4.60
N LYS A 19 -10.95 1.18 -4.52
CA LYS A 19 -10.47 0.17 -3.55
C LYS A 19 -9.49 -0.82 -4.15
N ILE A 20 -9.44 -0.91 -5.48
CA ILE A 20 -8.62 -1.85 -6.24
C ILE A 20 -8.19 -1.15 -7.53
N PHE A 21 -6.95 -1.33 -7.97
CA PHE A 21 -6.50 -0.89 -9.29
C PHE A 21 -5.43 -1.82 -9.86
N LYS A 22 -5.20 -1.79 -11.18
CA LYS A 22 -4.12 -2.53 -11.82
C LYS A 22 -2.88 -1.66 -11.96
N ALA A 23 -1.71 -2.20 -11.65
CA ALA A 23 -0.45 -1.50 -11.85
C ALA A 23 -0.20 -1.15 -13.34
N SER A 24 -0.82 -1.90 -14.25
CA SER A 24 -0.83 -1.62 -15.69
C SER A 24 -1.47 -0.29 -16.11
N GLU A 25 -2.23 0.35 -15.21
CA GLU A 25 -2.74 1.71 -15.42
C GLU A 25 -1.63 2.78 -15.30
N ILE A 26 -0.48 2.43 -14.72
CA ILE A 26 0.67 3.31 -14.51
C ILE A 26 1.80 2.93 -15.47
N ASP A 27 2.14 1.64 -15.53
CA ASP A 27 3.09 1.10 -16.49
C ASP A 27 2.53 -0.18 -17.13
N PRO A 28 2.28 -0.21 -18.45
CA PRO A 28 1.70 -1.37 -19.12
C PRO A 28 2.47 -2.68 -18.96
N SER A 29 3.76 -2.64 -18.60
CA SER A 29 4.55 -3.84 -18.32
C SER A 29 4.20 -4.51 -16.98
N TYR A 30 3.52 -3.81 -16.09
CA TYR A 30 3.17 -4.32 -14.77
C TYR A 30 1.95 -5.23 -14.78
N ILE A 31 2.02 -6.29 -13.98
CA ILE A 31 0.97 -7.32 -13.92
C ILE A 31 0.23 -7.37 -12.58
N SER A 32 0.74 -6.68 -11.56
CA SER A 32 0.16 -6.71 -10.21
C SER A 32 -1.16 -5.97 -10.15
N THR A 33 -2.09 -6.51 -9.36
CA THR A 33 -3.31 -5.81 -8.93
C THR A 33 -3.14 -5.37 -7.49
N TYR A 34 -3.47 -4.13 -7.19
CA TYR A 34 -3.31 -3.52 -5.87
C TYR A 34 -4.64 -3.34 -5.17
N TYR A 35 -4.65 -3.56 -3.86
CA TYR A 35 -5.80 -3.40 -2.97
C TYR A 35 -5.54 -2.30 -1.96
N LEU A 36 -6.56 -1.50 -1.67
CA LEU A 36 -6.52 -0.49 -0.62
C LEU A 36 -6.74 -1.15 0.74
N GLN A 37 -5.77 -1.03 1.63
CA GLN A 37 -5.90 -1.44 3.02
C GLN A 37 -5.90 -0.23 3.94
N ILE A 38 -6.86 -0.22 4.87
CA ILE A 38 -7.02 0.84 5.86
C ILE A 38 -6.58 0.29 7.21
N TYR A 39 -5.64 0.99 7.84
CA TYR A 39 -5.10 0.66 9.15
C TYR A 39 -5.54 1.74 10.13
N ASN A 40 -6.18 1.34 11.24
CA ASN A 40 -6.47 2.25 12.34
C ASN A 40 -5.36 2.10 13.39
N ARG A 41 -4.74 3.21 13.76
CA ARG A 41 -3.81 3.29 14.89
C ARG A 41 -4.11 4.56 15.68
N ASP A 42 -4.45 4.40 16.95
CA ASP A 42 -4.72 5.52 17.87
C ASP A 42 -5.77 6.51 17.32
N ASN A 43 -6.86 6.01 16.72
CA ASN A 43 -7.91 6.77 16.03
C ASN A 43 -7.46 7.55 14.77
N VAL A 44 -6.24 7.33 14.30
CA VAL A 44 -5.77 7.83 13.01
C VAL A 44 -5.88 6.71 11.98
N PHE A 45 -6.53 7.01 10.85
CA PHE A 45 -6.67 6.09 9.73
C PHE A 45 -5.54 6.33 8.72
N TYR A 46 -4.74 5.30 8.51
CA TYR A 46 -3.71 5.25 7.48
C TYR A 46 -4.18 4.38 6.33
N LYS A 47 -3.84 4.80 5.12
CA LYS A 47 -4.18 4.09 3.88
C LYS A 47 -2.90 3.63 3.22
N PHE A 48 -2.85 2.36 2.84
CA PHE A 48 -1.76 1.79 2.07
C PHE A 48 -2.30 0.95 0.93
N TRP A 49 -1.56 0.94 -0.17
CA TRP A 49 -1.78 0.01 -1.27
C TRP A 49 -0.88 -1.21 -1.06
N HIS A 50 -1.38 -2.40 -1.35
CA HIS A 50 -0.55 -3.60 -1.38
C HIS A 50 -0.92 -4.50 -2.57
N PRO A 51 0.02 -5.27 -3.13
CA PRO A 51 -0.28 -6.17 -4.22
C PRO A 51 -1.15 -7.34 -3.75
N HIS A 52 -1.91 -7.90 -4.67
CA HIS A 52 -2.67 -9.12 -4.48
C HIS A 52 -1.75 -10.29 -4.12
N GLY A 53 -2.18 -11.16 -3.21
CA GLY A 53 -1.44 -12.38 -2.85
C GLY A 53 -0.21 -12.14 -1.97
N VAL A 54 -0.04 -10.94 -1.41
CA VAL A 54 0.99 -10.65 -0.41
C VAL A 54 0.71 -11.38 0.90
N ASP A 55 1.77 -11.78 1.59
CA ASP A 55 1.67 -12.25 2.96
C ASP A 55 1.23 -11.10 3.88
N LEU A 56 0.09 -11.28 4.56
CA LEU A 56 -0.51 -10.24 5.39
C LEU A 56 0.30 -9.98 6.67
N HIS A 57 1.02 -10.97 7.18
CA HIS A 57 1.87 -10.81 8.36
C HIS A 57 3.07 -9.91 8.04
N ASP A 58 3.77 -10.21 6.94
CA ASP A 58 4.90 -9.42 6.47
C ASP A 58 4.47 -8.00 6.08
N LEU A 59 3.34 -7.86 5.40
CA LEU A 59 2.76 -6.55 5.05
C LEU A 59 2.47 -5.72 6.30
N THR A 60 1.83 -6.34 7.30
CA THR A 60 1.50 -5.66 8.56
C THR A 60 2.77 -5.21 9.28
N ASN A 61 3.80 -6.05 9.34
CA ASN A 61 5.08 -5.68 9.97
C ASN A 61 5.74 -4.49 9.25
N LYS A 62 5.80 -4.50 7.91
CA LYS A 62 6.32 -3.37 7.11
C LYS A 62 5.54 -2.08 7.35
N VAL A 63 4.21 -2.15 7.34
CA VAL A 63 3.37 -0.98 7.61
C VAL A 63 3.62 -0.44 9.02
N LEU A 64 3.74 -1.32 10.02
CA LEU A 64 4.05 -0.91 11.39
C LEU A 64 5.43 -0.24 11.50
N GLU A 65 6.44 -0.72 10.78
CA GLU A 65 7.75 -0.08 10.69
C GLU A 65 7.64 1.33 10.08
N ILE A 66 7.00 1.47 8.92
CA ILE A 66 6.78 2.77 8.26
C ILE A 66 6.09 3.77 9.21
N LEU A 67 5.02 3.32 9.89
CA LEU A 67 4.27 4.15 10.83
C LEU A 67 5.05 4.45 12.13
N ARG A 68 6.10 3.70 12.46
CA ARG A 68 7.00 4.01 13.58
C ARG A 68 8.05 5.04 13.18
N THR A 69 8.62 4.91 11.98
CA THR A 69 9.67 5.82 11.48
C THR A 69 9.12 7.21 11.17
N SER A 70 7.85 7.33 10.78
CA SER A 70 7.18 8.61 10.54
C SER A 70 6.98 9.48 11.79
N LYS A 71 7.30 9.00 13.01
CA LYS A 71 7.15 9.75 14.27
C LYS A 71 8.39 10.57 14.69
N SER A 72 9.36 10.80 13.79
CA SER A 72 10.55 11.65 14.05
C SER A 72 10.41 13.04 13.47
#